data_AF-A0A956N2Z7-F1
#
_entry.id   AF-A0A956N2Z7-F1
#
_cell.length_a   1.000
_cell.length_b   1.000
_cell.length_c   1.000
_cell.angle_alpha   90.00
_cell.angle_beta   90.00
_cell.angle_gamma   90.00
#
_symmetry.space_group_name_H-M   'P 1'
#
loop_
_entity.id
_entity.type
_entity.pdbx_description
1 polymer ?
#
loop_
_entity_poly.entity_id
_entity_poly.type
_entity_poly.pdbx_seq_one_letter_code
_entity_poly.pdbx_strand_id
1 'polypeptide(L)'
;MAHSLSYSTSILDTFSILASFSPAGVIWDKYEKYAIPKIEDATLKIRGSLFYLKDLTPKQAEKELKSLDKIILVLNKYKDMLYSIDDKEYIHFKNVTIEFFNTIDLLHNNLMDITNVHASYELSINTLSKDWDSEEDQHWDNY
;
A
#
# COMPACT_ATOMS: atom_id res chain seq x y z
N MET A 1 20.58 -0.79 -9.56
CA MET A 1 19.83 0.48 -9.67
C MET A 1 18.82 0.36 -10.80
N ALA A 2 17.54 0.05 -10.51
CA ALA A 2 16.41 0.15 -11.46
C ALA A 2 15.05 -0.28 -10.83
N HIS A 3 15.02 -0.88 -9.64
CA HIS A 3 13.77 -1.44 -9.10
C HIS A 3 12.82 -0.40 -8.52
N SER A 4 13.30 0.72 -7.96
CA SER A 4 12.46 1.73 -7.29
C SER A 4 11.39 2.39 -8.17
N LEU A 5 11.68 2.63 -9.46
CA LEU A 5 10.70 3.21 -10.40
C LEU A 5 9.58 2.23 -10.79
N SER A 6 9.83 0.92 -10.67
CA SER A 6 8.86 -0.12 -11.04
C SER A 6 7.79 -0.36 -9.98
N TYR A 7 8.06 -0.04 -8.72
CA TYR A 7 7.14 -0.30 -7.60
C TYR A 7 6.02 0.75 -7.53
N SER A 8 6.36 2.04 -7.62
CA SER A 8 5.35 3.10 -7.58
C SER A 8 4.41 3.02 -8.79
N THR A 9 4.91 2.58 -9.95
CA THR A 9 4.09 2.33 -11.14
C THR A 9 3.19 1.11 -10.93
N SER A 10 3.72 0.01 -10.38
CA SER A 10 2.91 -1.19 -10.07
C SER A 10 1.80 -0.95 -9.04
N ILE A 11 2.05 -0.13 -8.00
CA ILE A 11 1.07 0.19 -6.96
C ILE A 11 0.01 1.18 -7.47
N LEU A 12 0.41 2.17 -8.28
CA LEU A 12 -0.54 3.10 -8.89
C LEU A 12 -1.37 2.44 -10.00
N ASP A 13 -0.78 1.53 -10.78
CA ASP A 13 -1.49 0.75 -11.80
C ASP A 13 -2.54 -0.18 -11.17
N THR A 14 -2.29 -0.73 -9.98
CA THR A 14 -3.31 -1.50 -9.25
C THR A 14 -4.47 -0.62 -8.76
N PHE A 15 -4.30 0.70 -8.61
CA PHE A 15 -5.43 1.60 -8.29
C PHE A 15 -6.31 1.95 -9.48
N SER A 16 -5.93 1.60 -10.71
CA SER A 16 -6.84 1.66 -11.87
C SER A 16 -8.08 0.76 -11.69
N ILE A 17 -8.00 -0.26 -10.82
CA ILE A 17 -9.15 -1.09 -10.45
C ILE A 17 -10.23 -0.30 -9.70
N LEU A 18 -9.94 0.92 -9.24
CA LEU A 18 -10.94 1.75 -8.56
C LEU A 18 -12.13 2.09 -9.46
N ALA A 19 -11.89 2.20 -10.77
CA ALA A 19 -12.94 2.33 -11.77
C ALA A 19 -13.88 1.11 -11.80
N SER A 20 -13.38 -0.05 -11.36
CA SER A 20 -14.21 -1.22 -11.21
C SER A 20 -15.21 -1.06 -10.07
N PHE A 21 -15.06 -0.24 -9.03
CA PHE A 21 -16.01 -0.16 -7.90
C PHE A 21 -17.33 0.60 -8.18
N SER A 22 -17.76 0.73 -9.44
CA SER A 22 -19.07 1.29 -9.80
C SER A 22 -20.04 0.19 -10.26
N PRO A 23 -20.82 -0.42 -9.35
CA PRO A 23 -21.75 -1.47 -9.72
C PRO A 23 -22.91 -0.88 -10.55
N ALA A 24 -22.91 -1.16 -11.85
CA ALA A 24 -24.08 -0.97 -12.70
C ALA A 24 -24.97 -2.22 -12.57
N GLY A 25 -26.05 -2.12 -11.77
CA GLY A 25 -26.90 -3.24 -11.36
C GLY A 25 -27.63 -4.05 -12.45
N VAL A 26 -27.32 -3.83 -13.73
CA VAL A 26 -27.91 -4.57 -14.87
C VAL A 26 -26.97 -5.66 -15.41
N ILE A 27 -25.70 -5.70 -14.96
CA ILE A 27 -24.70 -6.63 -15.51
C ILE A 27 -23.74 -7.16 -14.42
N TRP A 28 -24.28 -7.57 -13.28
CA TRP A 28 -23.48 -8.12 -12.17
C TRP A 28 -22.59 -9.30 -12.61
N ASP A 29 -23.16 -10.28 -13.32
CA ASP A 29 -22.40 -11.45 -13.81
C ASP A 29 -21.18 -11.12 -14.68
N LYS A 30 -21.24 -10.06 -15.51
CA LYS A 30 -20.08 -9.67 -16.34
C LYS A 30 -19.14 -8.77 -15.57
N TYR A 31 -19.67 -7.97 -14.65
CA TYR A 31 -18.87 -7.16 -13.75
C TYR A 31 -18.05 -8.03 -12.81
N GLU A 32 -18.64 -9.06 -12.20
CA GLU A 32 -17.98 -10.00 -11.30
C GLU A 32 -16.81 -10.70 -12.00
N LYS A 33 -17.05 -11.25 -13.20
CA LYS A 33 -16.03 -11.92 -14.03
C LYS A 33 -14.89 -11.01 -14.46
N TYR A 34 -15.09 -9.69 -14.43
CA TYR A 34 -14.06 -8.72 -14.79
C TYR A 34 -13.35 -8.13 -13.56
N ALA A 35 -14.10 -7.75 -12.54
CA ALA A 35 -13.61 -7.03 -11.37
C ALA A 35 -12.89 -7.97 -10.40
N ILE A 36 -13.44 -9.16 -10.11
CA ILE A 36 -12.86 -10.07 -9.12
C ILE A 36 -11.43 -10.49 -9.51
N PRO A 37 -11.16 -11.03 -10.71
CA PRO A 37 -9.81 -11.45 -11.06
C PRO A 37 -8.79 -10.30 -11.04
N LYS A 38 -9.24 -9.08 -11.35
CA LYS A 38 -8.40 -7.88 -11.30
C LYS A 38 -8.06 -7.47 -9.87
N ILE A 39 -9.02 -7.56 -8.96
CA ILE A 39 -8.79 -7.27 -7.53
C ILE A 39 -7.88 -8.33 -6.93
N GLU A 40 -8.07 -9.61 -7.28
CA GLU A 40 -7.19 -10.70 -6.84
C GLU A 40 -5.75 -10.52 -7.36
N ASP A 41 -5.57 -10.24 -8.65
CA ASP A 41 -4.26 -9.97 -9.25
C ASP A 41 -3.58 -8.75 -8.58
N ALA A 42 -4.34 -7.68 -8.34
CA ALA A 42 -3.85 -6.51 -7.62
C ALA A 42 -3.43 -6.86 -6.18
N THR A 43 -4.23 -7.67 -5.48
CA THR A 43 -3.93 -8.14 -4.13
C THR A 43 -2.64 -8.96 -4.11
N LEU A 44 -2.46 -9.87 -5.07
CA LEU A 44 -1.24 -10.67 -5.21
C LEU A 44 -0.01 -9.80 -5.47
N LYS A 45 -0.12 -8.78 -6.32
CA LYS A 45 0.97 -7.83 -6.58
C LYS A 45 1.37 -7.04 -5.34
N ILE A 46 0.40 -6.57 -4.56
CA ILE A 46 0.67 -5.86 -3.30
C ILE A 46 1.33 -6.81 -2.29
N ARG A 47 0.83 -8.05 -2.16
CA ARG A 47 1.46 -9.08 -1.31
C ARG A 47 2.89 -9.38 -1.74
N GLY A 48 3.15 -9.49 -3.03
CA GLY A 48 4.49 -9.64 -3.57
C GLY A 48 5.38 -8.45 -3.19
N SER A 49 4.83 -7.24 -3.22
CA SER A 49 5.54 -6.01 -2.83
C SER A 49 5.90 -5.99 -1.34
N LEU A 50 5.07 -6.56 -0.46
CA LEU A 50 5.36 -6.68 0.98
C LEU A 50 6.68 -7.41 1.26
N PHE A 51 7.03 -8.42 0.45
CA PHE A 51 8.28 -9.17 0.62
C PHE A 51 9.54 -8.32 0.42
N TYR A 52 9.44 -7.27 -0.39
CA TYR A 52 10.55 -6.38 -0.74
C TYR A 52 10.62 -5.12 0.13
N LEU A 53 9.67 -4.91 1.05
CA LEU A 53 9.66 -3.71 1.90
C LEU A 53 10.91 -3.61 2.78
N LYS A 54 11.47 -4.75 3.19
CA LYS A 54 12.74 -4.82 3.95
C LYS A 54 13.94 -4.25 3.19
N ASP A 55 13.84 -4.12 1.86
CA ASP A 55 14.90 -3.60 1.00
C ASP A 55 14.71 -2.10 0.73
N LEU A 56 13.69 -1.46 1.33
CA LEU A 56 13.45 -0.02 1.21
C LEU A 56 14.22 0.75 2.27
N THR A 57 14.97 1.75 1.81
CA THR A 57 15.49 2.81 2.69
C THR A 57 14.30 3.54 3.35
N PRO A 58 14.47 4.16 4.53
CA PRO A 58 13.40 4.93 5.15
C PRO A 58 12.86 6.09 4.31
N LYS A 59 13.72 6.81 3.57
CA LYS A 59 13.31 7.88 2.65
C LYS A 59 12.47 7.36 1.49
N GLN A 60 12.78 6.16 1.00
CA GLN A 60 11.96 5.50 -0.02
C GLN A 60 10.61 5.05 0.55
N ALA A 61 10.61 4.48 1.76
CA ALA A 61 9.38 4.10 2.46
C ALA A 61 8.46 5.31 2.70
N GLU A 62 9.02 6.46 3.12
CA GLU A 62 8.26 7.70 3.31
C GLU A 62 7.62 8.19 2.00
N LYS A 63 8.34 8.08 0.87
CA LYS A 63 7.82 8.48 -0.45
C LYS A 63 6.65 7.60 -0.90
N GLU A 64 6.77 6.28 -0.71
CA GLU A 64 5.69 5.33 -1.01
C GLU A 64 4.50 5.55 -0.06
N LEU A 65 4.74 5.77 1.24
CA LEU A 65 3.72 6.07 2.24
C LEU A 65 2.92 7.32 1.88
N LYS A 66 3.59 8.43 1.54
CA LYS A 66 2.93 9.67 1.08
C LYS A 66 2.09 9.47 -0.18
N SER A 67 2.47 8.53 -1.05
CA SER A 67 1.71 8.21 -2.26
C SER A 67 0.46 7.40 -1.90
N LEU A 68 0.60 6.45 -0.97
CA LEU A 68 -0.49 5.64 -0.46
C LEU A 68 -1.51 6.45 0.34
N ASP A 69 -1.07 7.39 1.18
CA ASP A 69 -1.92 8.27 1.99
C ASP A 69 -2.89 9.10 1.15
N LYS A 70 -2.48 9.52 -0.06
CA LYS A 70 -3.36 10.26 -0.98
C LYS A 70 -4.55 9.43 -1.45
N ILE A 71 -4.39 8.12 -1.48
CA ILE A 71 -5.37 7.18 -2.04
C ILE A 71 -6.14 6.48 -0.92
N ILE A 72 -5.55 6.34 0.28
CA ILE A 72 -6.17 5.66 1.42
C ILE A 72 -7.50 6.28 1.86
N LEU A 73 -7.62 7.61 1.78
CA LEU A 73 -8.88 8.31 2.07
C LEU A 73 -10.01 7.92 1.11
N VAL A 74 -9.67 7.68 -0.17
CA VAL A 74 -10.63 7.22 -1.18
C VAL A 74 -10.97 5.75 -0.94
N LEU A 75 -9.98 4.93 -0.64
CA LEU A 75 -10.16 3.50 -0.34
C LEU A 75 -11.06 3.27 0.87
N ASN A 76 -10.89 4.05 1.94
CA ASN A 76 -11.73 3.94 3.14
C ASN A 76 -13.21 4.20 2.85
N LYS A 77 -13.52 5.19 2.00
CA LYS A 77 -14.91 5.45 1.57
C LYS A 77 -15.51 4.27 0.81
N TYR A 78 -14.73 3.61 -0.05
CA TYR A 78 -15.17 2.40 -0.73
C TYR A 78 -15.36 1.23 0.23
N LYS A 79 -14.46 1.08 1.21
CA LYS A 79 -14.53 0.04 2.25
C LYS A 79 -15.83 0.18 3.06
N ASP A 80 -16.19 1.39 3.48
CA ASP A 80 -17.44 1.66 4.20
C ASP A 80 -18.68 1.35 3.36
N MET A 81 -18.68 1.77 2.08
CA MET A 81 -19.75 1.45 1.14
C MET A 81 -19.91 -0.08 0.97
N LEU A 82 -18.80 -0.81 0.90
CA LEU A 82 -18.80 -2.27 0.74
C LEU A 82 -19.40 -2.99 1.96
N TYR A 83 -19.14 -2.48 3.18
CA TYR A 83 -19.75 -3.03 4.40
C TYR A 83 -21.27 -2.88 4.41
N SER A 84 -21.81 -1.81 3.80
CA SER A 84 -23.25 -1.55 3.70
C SER A 84 -24.01 -2.46 2.72
N ILE A 85 -23.29 -3.19 1.85
CA ILE A 85 -23.89 -4.17 0.94
C ILE A 85 -24.20 -5.45 1.73
N ASP A 86 -25.48 -5.76 1.90
CA ASP A 86 -26.00 -6.98 2.55
C ASP A 86 -26.58 -8.00 1.55
N ASP A 87 -26.30 -7.80 0.27
CA ASP A 87 -26.76 -8.69 -0.78
C ASP A 87 -25.86 -9.93 -0.90
N LYS A 88 -26.46 -11.12 -0.78
CA LYS A 88 -25.78 -12.41 -0.87
C LYS A 88 -25.13 -12.63 -2.24
N GLU A 89 -25.66 -12.04 -3.29
CA GLU A 89 -25.09 -12.12 -4.64
C GLU A 89 -23.70 -11.46 -4.72
N TYR A 90 -23.41 -10.55 -3.79
CA TYR A 90 -22.17 -9.76 -3.75
C TYR A 90 -21.15 -10.30 -2.76
N ILE A 91 -21.42 -11.42 -2.08
CA ILE A 91 -20.58 -11.91 -0.98
C ILE A 91 -19.16 -12.26 -1.43
N HIS A 92 -19.00 -12.84 -2.62
CA HIS A 92 -17.68 -13.21 -3.14
C HIS A 92 -16.85 -11.97 -3.45
N PHE A 93 -17.43 -11.03 -4.20
CA PHE A 93 -16.83 -9.72 -4.46
C PHE A 93 -16.48 -8.97 -3.18
N LYS A 94 -17.37 -8.99 -2.19
CA LYS A 94 -17.16 -8.36 -0.88
C LYS A 94 -15.94 -8.97 -0.19
N ASN A 95 -15.83 -10.29 -0.13
CA ASN A 95 -14.71 -10.97 0.51
C ASN A 95 -13.37 -10.64 -0.19
N VAL A 96 -13.33 -10.72 -1.53
CA VAL A 96 -12.14 -10.40 -2.32
C VAL A 96 -11.72 -8.94 -2.14
N THR A 97 -12.69 -8.03 -2.12
CA THR A 97 -12.42 -6.60 -1.92
C THR A 97 -11.95 -6.29 -0.51
N ILE A 98 -12.52 -6.93 0.52
CA ILE A 98 -12.05 -6.80 1.91
C ILE A 98 -10.61 -7.29 2.03
N GLU A 99 -10.27 -8.42 1.39
CA GLU A 99 -8.91 -8.95 1.38
C GLU A 99 -7.91 -7.98 0.74
N PHE A 100 -8.31 -7.34 -0.36
CA PHE A 100 -7.52 -6.27 -0.98
C PHE A 100 -7.29 -5.10 -0.02
N PHE A 101 -8.33 -4.59 0.63
CA PHE A 101 -8.19 -3.49 1.60
C PHE A 101 -7.31 -3.87 2.79
N ASN A 102 -7.48 -5.06 3.36
CA ASN A 102 -6.64 -5.53 4.45
C ASN A 102 -5.16 -5.64 4.05
N THR A 103 -4.90 -6.00 2.79
CA THR A 103 -3.53 -6.07 2.25
C THR A 103 -2.93 -4.67 2.09
N ILE A 104 -3.73 -3.68 1.71
CA ILE A 104 -3.30 -2.28 1.68
C ILE A 104 -3.01 -1.76 3.08
N ASP A 105 -3.89 -2.02 4.04
CA ASP A 105 -3.71 -1.63 5.44
C ASP A 105 -2.39 -2.22 5.98
N LEU A 106 -2.09 -3.48 5.63
CA LEU A 106 -0.81 -4.12 5.98
C LEU A 106 0.39 -3.42 5.33
N LEU A 107 0.32 -3.09 4.04
CA LEU A 107 1.38 -2.35 3.34
C LEU A 107 1.61 -0.98 3.99
N HIS A 108 0.54 -0.25 4.28
CA HIS A 108 0.57 1.06 4.92
C HIS A 108 1.28 1.00 6.27
N ASN A 109 0.87 0.08 7.14
CA ASN A 109 1.46 -0.09 8.47
C ASN A 109 2.96 -0.42 8.40
N ASN A 110 3.38 -1.31 7.49
CA ASN A 110 4.80 -1.65 7.36
C ASN A 110 5.64 -0.46 6.86
N LEU A 111 5.13 0.33 5.90
CA LEU A 111 5.80 1.55 5.44
C LEU A 111 5.91 2.59 6.56
N MET A 112 4.86 2.71 7.37
CA MET A 112 4.84 3.60 8.54
C MET A 112 5.86 3.15 9.59
N ASP A 113 5.97 1.85 9.87
CA ASP A 113 6.95 1.31 10.81
C ASP A 113 8.39 1.61 10.36
N ILE A 114 8.72 1.38 9.09
CA ILE A 114 10.05 1.69 8.52
C ILE A 114 10.36 3.19 8.65
N THR A 115 9.38 4.05 8.36
CA THR A 115 9.54 5.50 8.45
C THR A 115 9.74 5.96 9.90
N ASN A 116 8.99 5.39 10.85
CA ASN A 116 9.06 5.75 12.27
C ASN A 116 10.38 5.34 12.92
N VAL A 117 10.98 4.21 12.50
CA VAL A 117 12.32 3.81 12.95
C VAL A 117 13.35 4.88 12.58
N HIS A 118 13.28 5.44 11.38
CA HIS A 118 14.17 6.50 10.95
C HIS A 118 13.92 7.83 11.67
N ALA A 119 12.65 8.21 11.86
CA ALA A 119 12.32 9.41 12.64
C ALA A 119 12.86 9.32 14.07
N SER A 120 12.80 8.14 14.69
CA SER A 120 13.35 7.90 16.03
C SER A 120 14.88 7.99 16.05
N TYR A 121 15.53 7.48 15.02
CA TYR A 121 16.98 7.60 14.83
C TYR A 121 17.41 9.06 14.67
N GLU A 122 16.77 9.83 13.78
CA GLU A 122 17.06 11.25 13.56
C GLU A 122 16.89 12.09 14.84
N LEU A 123 15.84 11.81 15.62
CA LEU A 123 15.62 12.47 16.92
C LEU A 123 16.71 12.12 17.94
N SER A 124 17.25 10.90 17.90
CA SER A 124 18.31 10.44 18.79
C SER A 124 19.70 10.95 18.42
N ILE A 125 19.96 11.31 17.16
CA ILE A 125 21.26 11.86 16.71
C ILE A 125 21.65 13.09 17.55
N ASN A 126 20.70 13.96 17.87
CA ASN A 126 20.96 15.18 18.64
C ASN A 126 21.31 14.92 20.12
N THR A 127 21.00 13.73 20.65
CA THR A 127 21.32 13.31 22.03
C THR A 127 22.48 12.31 22.10
N LEU A 128 22.89 11.72 20.98
CA LEU A 128 24.08 10.90 20.85
C LEU A 128 25.32 11.81 20.68
N SER A 129 26.49 11.32 21.11
CA SER A 129 27.75 12.08 21.09
C SER A 129 28.07 12.61 19.70
N LYS A 130 28.50 13.87 19.58
CA LYS A 130 29.00 14.51 18.33
C LYS A 130 30.22 13.82 17.71
N ASP A 131 30.81 12.82 18.38
CA ASP A 131 31.84 11.97 17.78
C ASP A 131 31.28 11.00 16.71
N TRP A 132 29.96 10.91 16.57
CA TRP A 132 29.23 10.05 15.61
C TRP A 132 28.74 10.80 14.36
N ASP A 133 29.19 12.05 14.17
CA ASP A 133 28.90 12.88 12.99
C ASP A 133 29.94 12.65 11.87
N SER A 134 30.49 11.43 11.79
CA SER A 134 31.49 11.06 10.79
C SER A 134 30.82 10.78 9.43
N GLU A 135 31.53 10.98 8.31
CA GLU A 135 31.01 10.61 6.97
C GLU A 135 30.65 9.10 6.88
N GLU A 136 31.19 8.28 7.78
CA GLU A 136 30.90 6.85 7.88
C GLU A 136 29.50 6.60 8.51
N ASP A 137 28.90 7.54 9.24
CA ASP A 137 27.58 7.33 9.86
C ASP A 137 26.39 7.68 8.94
N GLN A 138 26.66 8.27 7.76
CA GLN A 138 25.68 8.43 6.67
C GLN A 138 25.24 7.09 6.02
N HIS A 139 25.72 5.95 6.51
CA HIS A 139 25.32 4.63 6.02
C HIS A 139 23.82 4.39 6.15
N TRP A 140 23.13 4.94 7.15
CA TRP A 140 21.68 4.77 7.33
C TRP A 140 20.82 5.46 6.26
N ASP A 141 21.37 6.47 5.58
CA ASP A 141 20.72 7.15 4.45
C ASP A 141 20.89 6.40 3.12
N ASN A 142 21.86 5.48 3.06
CA ASN A 142 22.21 4.70 1.88
C ASN A 142 21.75 3.23 1.93
N TYR A 143 21.09 2.81 3.02
CA TYR A 143 20.48 1.48 3.19
C TYR A 143 18.95 1.54 3.20
#